data_AF-A0A7V6ZH78-F1
#
_entry.id   AF-A0A7V6ZH78-F1
#
_cell.length_a   1.000
_cell.length_b   1.000
_cell.length_c   1.000
_cell.angle_alpha   90.00
_cell.angle_beta   90.00
_cell.angle_gamma   90.00
#
_symmetry.space_group_name_H-M   'P 1'
#
loop_
_entity.id
_entity.type
_entity.pdbx_description
1 polymer ?
#
loop_
_entity_poly.entity_id
_entity_poly.type
_entity_poly.pdbx_seq_one_letter_code
_entity_poly.pdbx_strand_id
1 'polypeptide(L)'
;ALMLPACLILALAIGRPNPFSFGGARNDRFDPQRPGIVRFTRHPLLAALTLWSAAHVLPNGDLAHVLVFGALAAFALFGGRLVDRRRQREMGPAWADLRRAVASSPVAAIPDGETLARLAAGPLLYAALIPIHQLVIGVDPLG
;
A
#
# COMPACT_ATOMS: atom_id res chain seq x y z
N ALA A 1 -4.27 -16.21 -1.11
CA ALA A 1 -4.65 -15.34 -2.25
C ALA A 1 -4.41 -13.84 -2.02
N LEU A 2 -4.84 -13.25 -0.89
CA LEU A 2 -4.74 -11.78 -0.65
C LEU A 2 -3.31 -11.26 -0.39
N MET A 3 -2.39 -12.12 0.06
CA MET A 3 -1.02 -11.71 0.39
C MET A 3 -0.18 -11.33 -0.82
N LEU A 4 -0.34 -12.00 -1.97
CA LEU A 4 0.37 -11.63 -3.20
C LEU A 4 0.05 -10.18 -3.66
N PRO A 5 -1.23 -9.77 -3.83
CA PRO A 5 -1.53 -8.38 -4.16
C PRO A 5 -1.12 -7.41 -3.04
N ALA A 6 -1.16 -7.80 -1.76
CA ALA A 6 -0.64 -6.97 -0.68
C ALA A 6 0.88 -6.71 -0.83
N CYS A 7 1.67 -7.76 -1.13
CA CYS A 7 3.11 -7.67 -1.35
C CYS A 7 3.44 -6.84 -2.61
N LEU A 8 2.68 -7.01 -3.69
CA LEU A 8 2.83 -6.22 -4.91
C LEU A 8 2.57 -4.72 -4.67
N ILE A 9 1.46 -4.39 -4.01
CA ILE A 9 1.12 -2.99 -3.68
C ILE A 9 2.19 -2.41 -2.77
N LEU A 10 2.64 -3.15 -1.75
CA LEU A 10 3.69 -2.73 -0.84
C LEU A 10 4.99 -2.45 -1.60
N ALA A 11 5.44 -3.38 -2.44
CA ALA A 11 6.67 -3.25 -3.23
C ALA A 11 6.61 -2.06 -4.20
N LEU A 12 5.44 -1.78 -4.79
CA LEU A 12 5.24 -0.64 -5.68
C LEU A 12 5.11 0.70 -4.94
N ALA A 13 4.70 0.69 -3.66
CA ALA A 13 4.40 1.90 -2.90
C ALA A 13 5.54 2.35 -1.97
N ILE A 14 6.21 1.40 -1.31
CA ILE A 14 7.11 1.72 -0.20
C ILE A 14 8.29 2.57 -0.66
N GLY A 15 8.50 3.71 0.01
CA GLY A 15 9.60 4.63 -0.30
C GLY A 15 9.48 5.38 -1.64
N ARG A 16 8.36 5.27 -2.37
CA ARG A 16 8.07 6.14 -3.52
C ARG A 16 7.58 7.50 -3.05
N PRO A 17 7.82 8.59 -3.79
CA PRO A 17 7.18 9.87 -3.52
C PRO A 17 5.66 9.72 -3.50
N ASN A 18 5.01 10.18 -2.42
CA ASN A 18 3.57 10.22 -2.30
C ASN A 18 3.16 11.39 -1.38
N PRO A 19 2.84 12.56 -1.94
CA PRO A 19 2.46 13.73 -1.16
C PRO A 19 1.07 13.60 -0.51
N PHE A 20 0.21 12.70 -0.98
CA PHE A 20 -1.15 12.53 -0.43
C PHE A 20 -1.20 11.71 0.86
N SER A 21 -0.14 10.99 1.21
CA SER A 21 -0.20 10.03 2.30
C SER A 21 1.04 10.06 3.19
N PHE A 22 1.12 9.07 4.08
CA PHE A 22 2.29 8.77 4.88
C PHE A 22 3.03 7.56 4.28
N GLY A 23 4.31 7.43 4.58
CA GLY A 23 5.17 6.37 4.03
C GLY A 23 5.71 6.64 2.61
N GLY A 24 5.36 7.78 2.02
CA GLY A 24 6.08 8.31 0.87
C GLY A 24 7.41 8.94 1.27
N ALA A 25 8.41 8.88 0.39
CA ALA A 25 9.73 9.48 0.61
C ALA A 25 10.11 10.41 -0.54
N ARG A 26 10.82 11.51 -0.26
CA ARG A 26 11.24 12.51 -1.26
C ARG A 26 10.05 13.07 -2.06
N ASN A 27 9.02 13.53 -1.34
CA ASN A 27 7.78 14.04 -1.94
C ASN A 27 7.98 15.26 -2.84
N ASP A 28 9.08 16.00 -2.66
CA ASP A 28 9.57 17.06 -3.53
C ASP A 28 9.81 16.58 -4.98
N ARG A 29 10.09 15.29 -5.17
CA ARG A 29 10.33 14.67 -6.49
C ARG A 29 9.10 14.02 -7.10
N PHE A 30 7.92 14.20 -6.52
CA PHE A 30 6.70 13.59 -7.04
C PHE A 30 6.29 14.23 -8.37
N ASP A 31 6.28 13.43 -9.44
CA ASP A 31 5.80 13.85 -10.75
C ASP A 31 4.33 13.40 -10.95
N PRO A 32 3.36 14.33 -11.01
CA PRO A 32 1.95 13.99 -11.23
C PRO A 32 1.65 13.44 -12.63
N GLN A 33 2.54 13.60 -13.61
CA GLN A 33 2.41 12.97 -14.94
C GLN A 33 2.88 11.52 -14.96
N ARG A 34 3.69 11.12 -13.97
CA ARG A 34 4.14 9.73 -13.77
C ARG A 34 3.86 9.26 -12.34
N PRO A 35 2.58 9.28 -11.88
CA PRO A 35 2.23 9.03 -10.49
C PRO A 35 2.37 7.56 -10.05
N GLY A 36 2.59 6.63 -10.99
CA GLY A 36 2.70 5.21 -10.71
C GLY A 36 1.48 4.68 -9.95
N ILE A 37 1.71 3.92 -8.87
CA ILE A 37 0.63 3.35 -8.05
C ILE A 37 -0.29 4.41 -7.40
N VAL A 38 0.21 5.65 -7.22
CA VAL A 38 -0.57 6.76 -6.65
C VAL A 38 -1.74 7.16 -7.58
N ARG A 39 -1.67 6.80 -8.87
CA ARG A 39 -2.78 7.02 -9.81
C ARG A 39 -4.07 6.35 -9.36
N PHE A 40 -3.95 5.11 -8.88
CA PHE A 40 -5.10 4.26 -8.57
C PHE A 40 -5.63 4.52 -7.18
N THR A 41 -4.75 4.87 -6.25
CA THR A 41 -5.12 5.19 -4.87
C THR A 41 -4.11 6.15 -4.27
N ARG A 42 -4.62 7.09 -3.48
CA ARG A 42 -3.79 8.03 -2.70
C ARG A 42 -3.07 7.33 -1.55
N HIS A 43 -3.57 6.19 -1.09
CA HIS A 43 -3.08 5.49 0.09
C HIS A 43 -2.74 4.03 -0.21
N PRO A 44 -1.78 3.75 -1.10
CA PRO A 44 -1.45 2.38 -1.49
C PRO A 44 -0.95 1.54 -0.31
N LEU A 45 -0.19 2.12 0.63
CA LEU A 45 0.24 1.40 1.83
C LEU A 45 -0.94 1.01 2.74
N LEU A 46 -1.96 1.87 2.87
CA LEU A 46 -3.18 1.51 3.60
C LEU A 46 -3.99 0.43 2.86
N ALA A 47 -3.98 0.43 1.53
CA ALA A 47 -4.59 -0.63 0.75
C ALA A 47 -3.87 -1.97 0.97
N ALA A 48 -2.53 -1.97 0.95
CA ALA A 48 -1.73 -3.15 1.28
C ALA A 48 -2.00 -3.64 2.70
N LEU A 49 -2.07 -2.74 3.69
CA LEU A 49 -2.37 -3.09 5.08
C LEU A 49 -3.79 -3.64 5.25
N THR A 50 -4.77 -3.11 4.51
CA THR A 50 -6.14 -3.66 4.49
C THR A 50 -6.14 -5.10 4.00
N LEU A 51 -5.48 -5.37 2.87
CA LEU A 51 -5.37 -6.72 2.30
C LEU A 51 -4.61 -7.67 3.24
N TRP A 52 -3.51 -7.20 3.83
CA TRP A 52 -2.74 -7.95 4.81
C TRP A 52 -3.62 -8.33 6.01
N SER A 53 -4.31 -7.35 6.60
CA SER A 53 -5.15 -7.58 7.77
C SER A 53 -6.29 -8.53 7.44
N ALA A 54 -6.95 -8.39 6.30
CA ALA A 54 -8.01 -9.30 5.84
C ALA A 54 -7.48 -10.73 5.64
N ALA A 55 -6.26 -10.89 5.12
CA ALA A 55 -5.62 -12.18 4.96
C ALA A 55 -5.36 -12.90 6.28
N HIS A 56 -5.26 -12.17 7.39
CA HIS A 56 -4.98 -12.72 8.71
C HIS A 56 -6.22 -12.79 9.61
N VAL A 57 -7.22 -11.93 9.47
CA VAL A 57 -8.46 -12.04 10.25
C VAL A 57 -9.30 -13.24 9.82
N LEU A 58 -9.45 -13.47 8.51
CA LEU A 58 -10.38 -14.49 8.00
C LEU A 58 -9.98 -15.94 8.36
N PRO A 59 -8.69 -16.34 8.32
CA PRO A 59 -8.29 -17.71 8.63
C PRO A 59 -8.07 -17.96 10.13
N ASN A 60 -7.79 -16.92 10.93
CA ASN A 60 -7.45 -17.07 12.34
C ASN A 60 -8.70 -16.90 13.23
N GLY A 61 -9.08 -17.96 13.94
CA GLY A 61 -10.26 -18.00 14.81
C GLY A 61 -10.03 -17.56 16.26
N ASP A 62 -8.79 -17.20 16.63
CA ASP A 62 -8.45 -16.76 17.98
C ASP A 62 -8.72 -15.25 18.17
N LEU A 63 -9.25 -14.91 19.35
CA LEU A 63 -9.63 -13.55 19.73
C LEU A 63 -8.44 -12.58 19.67
N ALA A 64 -7.22 -13.01 20.04
CA ALA A 64 -6.08 -12.11 20.01
C ALA A 64 -5.74 -11.68 18.57
N HIS A 65 -5.76 -12.61 17.63
CA HIS A 65 -5.55 -12.32 16.20
C HIS A 65 -6.64 -11.40 15.64
N VAL A 66 -7.90 -11.67 15.99
CA VAL A 66 -9.02 -10.83 15.58
C VAL A 66 -8.89 -9.41 16.13
N LEU A 67 -8.48 -9.24 17.39
CA LEU A 67 -8.31 -7.91 17.99
C LEU A 67 -7.18 -7.13 17.30
N VAL A 68 -6.01 -7.76 17.10
CA VAL A 68 -4.85 -7.09 16.48
C VAL A 68 -5.13 -6.76 15.01
N PHE A 69 -5.47 -7.76 14.20
CA PHE A 69 -5.68 -7.53 12.76
C PHE A 69 -7.00 -6.81 12.48
N GLY A 70 -8.02 -6.96 13.32
CA GLY A 70 -9.25 -6.17 13.26
C GLY A 70 -9.01 -4.70 13.51
N ALA A 71 -8.21 -4.35 14.54
CA ALA A 71 -7.83 -2.97 14.80
C ALA A 71 -6.99 -2.38 13.64
N LEU A 72 -6.05 -3.17 13.09
CA LEU A 72 -5.27 -2.76 11.91
C LEU A 72 -6.14 -2.57 10.66
N ALA A 73 -7.10 -3.46 10.42
CA ALA A 73 -8.05 -3.34 9.32
C ALA A 73 -8.90 -2.07 9.46
N ALA A 74 -9.45 -1.82 10.65
CA ALA A 74 -10.20 -0.59 10.93
C ALA A 74 -9.33 0.66 10.69
N PHE A 75 -8.11 0.68 11.24
CA PHE A 75 -7.17 1.76 11.00
C PHE A 75 -6.88 1.97 9.51
N ALA A 76 -6.67 0.89 8.75
CA ALA A 76 -6.34 0.99 7.34
C ALA A 76 -7.52 1.51 6.49
N LEU A 77 -8.73 1.06 6.79
CA LEU A 77 -9.96 1.47 6.10
C LEU A 77 -10.32 2.93 6.39
N PHE A 78 -10.17 3.37 7.64
CA PHE A 78 -10.59 4.72 8.05
C PHE A 78 -9.46 5.75 7.99
N GLY A 79 -8.21 5.33 8.14
CA GLY A 79 -7.03 6.18 8.22
C GLY A 79 -6.84 7.05 6.98
N GLY A 80 -7.20 6.55 5.80
CA GLY A 80 -7.11 7.31 4.55
C GLY A 80 -7.89 8.62 4.60
N ARG A 81 -9.12 8.60 5.12
CA ARG A 81 -9.94 9.83 5.24
C ARG A 81 -9.32 10.84 6.21
N LEU A 82 -8.73 10.38 7.30
CA LEU A 82 -8.07 11.24 8.27
C LEU A 82 -6.81 11.89 7.67
N VAL A 83 -6.00 11.09 6.97
CA VAL A 83 -4.79 11.55 6.29
C VAL A 83 -5.12 12.55 5.18
N ASP A 84 -6.15 12.27 4.38
CA ASP A 84 -6.66 13.20 3.38
C ASP A 84 -7.02 14.56 3.98
N ARG A 85 -7.85 14.57 5.04
CA ARG A 85 -8.27 15.80 5.72
C ARG A 85 -7.07 16.58 6.25
N ARG A 86 -6.08 15.90 6.81
CA ARG A 86 -4.84 16.50 7.28
C ARG A 86 -4.05 17.12 6.12
N ARG A 87 -3.82 16.36 5.04
CA ARG A 87 -3.07 16.84 3.87
C ARG A 87 -3.77 17.98 3.14
N GLN A 88 -5.09 17.98 3.07
CA GLN A 88 -5.88 19.10 2.54
C GLN A 88 -5.65 20.38 3.33
N ARG A 89 -5.56 20.30 4.66
CA ARG A 89 -5.26 21.46 5.52
C ARG A 89 -3.83 21.94 5.37
N GLU A 90 -2.87 21.02 5.26
CA GLU A 90 -1.43 21.35 5.14
C GLU A 90 -1.08 21.94 3.77
N MET A 91 -1.65 21.40 2.68
CA MET A 91 -1.32 21.81 1.31
C MET A 91 -2.26 22.89 0.76
N GLY A 92 -3.43 23.10 1.38
CA GLY A 92 -4.42 24.05 0.91
C GLY A 92 -4.91 23.77 -0.52
N PRO A 93 -5.10 24.81 -1.36
CA PRO A 93 -5.59 24.66 -2.74
C PRO A 93 -4.73 23.72 -3.60
N ALA A 94 -3.42 23.69 -3.37
CA ALA A 94 -2.48 22.87 -4.13
C ALA A 94 -2.80 21.36 -4.04
N TRP A 95 -3.49 20.92 -2.97
CA TRP A 95 -3.95 19.54 -2.87
C TRP A 95 -4.93 19.18 -3.98
N ALA A 96 -5.88 20.06 -4.27
CA ALA A 96 -6.90 19.84 -5.29
C ALA A 96 -6.30 19.91 -6.70
N ASP A 97 -5.38 20.85 -6.93
CA ASP A 97 -4.62 20.95 -8.19
C ASP A 97 -3.83 19.68 -8.46
N LEU A 98 -3.05 19.22 -7.47
CA LEU A 98 -2.25 18.01 -7.61
C LEU A 98 -3.11 16.77 -7.84
N ARG A 99 -4.23 16.66 -7.12
CA ARG A 99 -5.17 15.55 -7.30
C ARG A 99 -5.76 15.53 -8.70
N ARG A 100 -6.12 16.69 -9.25
CA ARG A 100 -6.60 16.82 -10.63
C ARG A 100 -5.51 16.41 -11.62
N ALA A 101 -4.28 16.90 -11.44
CA ALA A 101 -3.15 16.55 -12.31
C ALA A 101 -2.86 15.04 -12.34
N VAL A 102 -2.88 14.38 -11.17
CA VAL A 102 -2.74 12.92 -11.08
C VAL A 102 -3.91 12.21 -11.77
N ALA A 103 -5.14 12.67 -11.54
CA ALA A 103 -6.33 12.06 -12.14
C ALA A 103 -6.33 12.16 -13.68
N SER A 104 -5.78 13.24 -14.24
CA SER A 104 -5.67 13.48 -15.69
C SER A 104 -4.45 12.82 -16.36
N SER A 105 -3.52 12.24 -15.60
CA SER A 105 -2.34 11.57 -16.19
C SER A 105 -2.75 10.37 -17.07
N PRO A 106 -1.87 9.82 -17.92
CA PRO A 106 -2.10 8.53 -18.59
C PRO A 106 -2.03 7.35 -17.61
N VAL A 107 -2.90 6.34 -17.76
CA VAL A 107 -2.87 5.13 -16.90
C VAL A 107 -1.72 4.19 -17.30
N ALA A 108 -1.46 4.11 -18.61
CA ALA A 108 -0.42 3.27 -19.18
C ALA A 108 0.80 4.12 -19.52
N ALA A 109 1.81 4.09 -18.64
CA ALA A 109 3.15 4.52 -18.95
C ALA A 109 4.03 3.28 -19.16
N ILE A 110 5.01 3.37 -20.05
CA ILE A 110 6.05 2.34 -20.16
C ILE A 110 6.78 2.30 -18.80
N PRO A 111 6.79 1.15 -18.11
CA PRO A 111 7.42 1.05 -16.80
C PRO A 111 8.93 1.23 -16.94
N ASP A 112 9.51 2.05 -16.08
CA ASP A 112 10.96 2.17 -15.96
C ASP A 112 11.57 0.94 -15.26
N GLY A 113 12.90 0.83 -15.31
CA GLY A 113 13.62 -0.29 -14.69
C GLY A 113 13.36 -0.42 -13.18
N GLU A 114 13.17 0.69 -12.47
CA GLU A 114 12.83 0.66 -11.04
C GLU A 114 11.44 0.05 -10.81
N THR A 115 10.46 0.43 -11.63
CA THR A 115 9.10 -0.12 -11.56
C THR A 115 9.11 -1.61 -11.88
N LEU A 116 9.86 -2.04 -12.89
CA LEU A 116 10.04 -3.46 -13.22
C LEU A 116 10.68 -4.24 -12.06
N ALA A 117 11.74 -3.70 -11.45
CA ALA A 117 12.39 -4.31 -10.30
C ALA A 117 11.43 -4.45 -9.10
N ARG A 118 10.59 -3.44 -8.84
CA ARG A 118 9.56 -3.48 -7.79
C ARG A 118 8.44 -4.47 -8.10
N LEU A 119 8.02 -4.57 -9.37
CA LEU A 119 7.06 -5.57 -9.82
C LEU A 119 7.58 -7.00 -9.58
N ALA A 120 8.88 -7.24 -9.81
CA ALA A 120 9.52 -8.52 -9.48
C ALA A 120 9.71 -8.73 -7.97
N ALA A 121 9.98 -7.66 -7.22
CA ALA A 121 10.15 -7.72 -5.77
C ALA A 121 8.88 -8.16 -5.03
N GLY A 122 7.68 -7.85 -5.55
CA GLY A 122 6.42 -8.26 -4.92
C GLY A 122 6.24 -9.78 -4.81
N PRO A 123 6.32 -10.54 -5.92
CA PRO A 123 6.29 -12.00 -5.90
C PRO A 123 7.46 -12.62 -5.12
N LEU A 124 8.66 -12.05 -5.20
CA LEU A 124 9.81 -12.51 -4.41
C LEU A 124 9.57 -12.35 -2.91
N LEU A 125 9.02 -11.20 -2.49
CA LEU A 125 8.63 -10.97 -1.10
C LEU A 125 7.56 -11.97 -0.66
N TYR A 126 6.53 -12.18 -1.49
CA TYR A 126 5.49 -13.17 -1.21
C TYR A 126 6.06 -14.57 -1.03
N ALA A 127 6.94 -15.01 -1.95
CA ALA A 127 7.60 -16.31 -1.87
C ALA A 127 8.49 -16.45 -0.64
N ALA A 128 9.19 -15.39 -0.24
CA ALA A 128 10.03 -15.37 0.96
C ALA A 128 9.22 -15.40 2.25
N LEU A 129 8.05 -14.75 2.29
CA LEU A 129 7.20 -14.71 3.49
C LEU A 129 6.61 -16.08 3.84
N ILE A 130 6.41 -16.98 2.86
CA ILE A 130 5.87 -18.33 3.11
C ILE A 130 6.74 -19.14 4.10
N PRO A 131 8.02 -19.42 3.82
CA PRO A 131 8.87 -20.17 4.76
C PRO A 131 9.16 -19.38 6.05
N ILE A 132 9.23 -18.03 5.97
CA ILE A 132 9.41 -17.19 7.16
C ILE A 132 8.21 -17.30 8.10
N HIS A 133 7.00 -17.39 7.57
CA HIS A 133 5.79 -17.54 8.37
C HIS A 133 5.86 -18.84 9.19
N GLN A 134 6.23 -19.96 8.56
CA GLN A 134 6.40 -21.22 9.28
C GLN A 134 7.52 -21.13 10.32
N LEU A 135 8.66 -20.51 9.99
CA LEU A 135 9.79 -20.40 10.90
C LEU A 135 9.50 -19.55 12.15
N VAL A 136 8.76 -18.44 11.98
CA VAL A 136 8.55 -17.44 13.04
C VAL A 136 7.23 -17.67 13.78
N ILE A 137 6.17 -18.04 13.05
CA ILE A 137 4.80 -18.19 13.60
C ILE A 137 4.50 -19.67 13.90
N GLY A 138 5.22 -20.60 13.29
CA GLY A 138 5.05 -22.04 13.53
C GLY A 138 3.95 -22.70 12.71
N VAL A 139 3.32 -21.97 11.77
CA VAL A 139 2.20 -22.51 10.95
C VAL A 139 2.46 -22.30 9.46
N ASP A 140 2.10 -23.29 8.64
CA ASP A 140 2.15 -23.20 7.19
C ASP A 140 0.98 -22.35 6.68
N PRO A 141 1.22 -21.22 5.99
CA PRO A 141 0.16 -20.39 5.45
C PRO A 141 -0.54 -20.99 4.21
N LEU A 142 -0.04 -22.09 3.64
CA LEU A 142 -0.61 -22.77 2.47
C LEU A 142 -1.46 -24.00 2.80
N GLY A 143 -1.36 -24.53 4.03
CA GLY A 143 -2.13 -25.69 4.51
C GLY A 143 -1.27 -26.78 5.11
#